data_AF-A0AA50E2P9-F1
#
_entry.id   AF-A0AA50E2P9-F1
#
_cell.length_a   1.000
_cell.length_b   1.000
_cell.length_c   1.000
_cell.angle_alpha   90.00
_cell.angle_beta   90.00
_cell.angle_gamma   90.00
#
_symmetry.space_group_name_H-M   'P 1'
#
loop_
_entity.id
_entity.type
_entity.pdbx_description
1 polymer ?
#
loop_
_entity_poly.entity_id
_entity_poly.type
_entity_poly.pdbx_seq_one_letter_code
_entity_poly.pdbx_strand_id
1 'polypeptide(L)'
;MEVLKAAKAQNWEQVLLLEDDATFTKNLVENQTQLLQELQTNSWDFVYFGHNVPANTNSLLHTYGEPIIQAHFLAIHSRIFDQLIDFLETLLERPGGHPNGGPMHVDGAYSTFRQQNPQIKTLVASIPLGFQRASRSSIAPRQWFDYWPAATNIVNLARKAKNIYHKVAV
;
A
#
# COMPACT_ATOMS: atom_id res chain seq x y z
N MET A 1 -0.71 7.67 10.35
CA MET A 1 -0.01 8.92 10.73
C MET A 1 0.95 8.72 11.90
N GLU A 2 0.51 8.11 13.01
CA GLU A 2 1.38 7.91 14.20
C GLU A 2 2.71 7.20 13.90
N VAL A 3 2.72 6.21 13.01
CA VAL A 3 3.96 5.54 12.56
C VAL A 3 4.94 6.53 11.92
N LEU A 4 4.46 7.49 11.12
CA LEU A 4 5.30 8.51 10.48
C LEU A 4 5.86 9.49 11.51
N LYS A 5 5.02 9.92 12.46
CA LYS A 5 5.46 10.79 13.57
C LYS A 5 6.53 10.10 14.43
N ALA A 6 6.32 8.83 14.76
CA ALA A 6 7.28 8.03 15.51
C ALA A 6 8.60 7.86 14.74
N ALA A 7 8.54 7.50 13.46
CA ALA A 7 9.73 7.37 12.62
C ALA A 7 10.50 8.68 12.47
N LYS A 8 9.79 9.80 12.29
CA LYS A 8 10.37 11.14 12.29
C LYS A 8 11.09 11.44 13.61
N ALA A 9 10.44 11.18 14.75
CA ALA A 9 11.03 11.41 16.07
C ALA A 9 12.30 10.58 16.31
N GLN A 10 12.40 9.41 15.66
CA GLN A 10 13.57 8.53 15.72
C GLN A 10 14.60 8.78 14.61
N ASN A 11 14.41 9.80 13.77
CA ASN A 11 15.25 10.12 12.61
C ASN A 11 15.44 8.93 11.66
N TRP A 12 14.41 8.10 11.48
CA TRP A 12 14.46 7.01 10.51
C TRP A 12 14.38 7.57 9.09
N GLU A 13 15.27 7.12 8.23
CA GLU A 13 15.35 7.60 6.85
C GLU A 13 14.16 7.13 6.01
N GLN A 14 13.66 5.93 6.30
CA GLN A 14 12.63 5.25 5.52
C GLN A 14 11.75 4.43 6.45
N VAL A 15 10.46 4.32 6.12
CA VAL A 15 9.54 3.41 6.78
C VAL A 15 8.93 2.45 5.78
N LEU A 16 8.83 1.18 6.18
CA LEU A 16 8.02 0.20 5.49
C LEU A 16 6.68 0.08 6.21
N LEU A 17 5.59 0.34 5.49
CA LEU A 17 4.22 0.18 5.95
C LEU A 17 3.63 -1.10 5.38
N LEU A 18 3.10 -1.92 6.27
CA LEU A 18 2.42 -3.18 5.98
C LEU A 18 1.09 -3.17 6.72
N GLU A 19 0.00 -3.39 5.99
CA GLU A 19 -1.28 -3.72 6.61
C GLU A 19 -1.21 -5.11 7.27
N ASP A 20 -2.09 -5.37 8.23
CA ASP A 20 -2.12 -6.63 9.00
C ASP A 20 -2.50 -7.85 8.15
N ASP A 21 -3.14 -7.62 7.01
CA ASP A 21 -3.48 -8.62 6.01
C ASP A 21 -2.55 -8.59 4.78
N ALA A 22 -1.50 -7.77 4.77
CA ALA A 22 -0.49 -7.81 3.73
C ALA A 22 0.30 -9.13 3.79
N THR A 23 0.56 -9.72 2.62
CA THR A 23 1.39 -10.91 2.50
C THR A 23 2.30 -10.81 1.28
N PHE A 24 3.36 -11.63 1.24
CA PHE A 24 4.39 -11.56 0.22
C PHE A 24 4.19 -12.62 -0.87
N THR A 25 4.52 -12.25 -2.11
CA THR A 25 4.56 -13.19 -3.23
C THR A 25 5.95 -13.81 -3.34
N LYS A 26 6.07 -14.95 -4.03
CA LYS A 26 7.38 -15.50 -4.41
C LYS A 26 8.23 -14.53 -5.22
N ASN A 27 7.60 -13.61 -5.98
CA ASN A 27 8.31 -12.60 -6.75
C ASN A 27 9.19 -11.72 -5.85
N LEU A 28 8.77 -11.43 -4.62
CA LEU A 28 9.60 -10.65 -3.69
C LEU A 28 10.92 -11.36 -3.41
N VAL A 29 10.87 -12.65 -3.10
CA VAL A 29 12.07 -13.45 -2.81
C VAL A 29 12.93 -13.63 -4.06
N GLU A 30 12.30 -13.93 -5.19
CA GLU A 30 12.98 -14.13 -6.48
C GLU A 30 13.67 -12.87 -6.98
N ASN A 31 13.15 -11.68 -6.66
CA ASN A 31 13.65 -10.39 -7.16
C ASN A 31 14.29 -9.52 -6.07
N GLN A 32 14.52 -10.02 -4.86
CA GLN A 32 14.98 -9.21 -3.71
C GLN A 32 16.28 -8.44 -3.99
N THR A 33 17.24 -9.07 -4.68
CA THR A 33 18.54 -8.45 -4.97
C THR A 33 18.38 -7.28 -5.94
N GLN A 34 17.61 -7.49 -7.02
CA GLN A 34 17.29 -6.42 -7.97
C GLN A 34 16.49 -5.30 -7.30
N LEU A 35 15.51 -5.64 -6.45
CA LEU A 35 14.72 -4.67 -5.71
C LEU A 35 15.60 -3.77 -4.85
N LEU A 36 16.50 -4.36 -4.06
CA LEU A 36 17.40 -3.60 -3.19
C LEU A 36 18.33 -2.70 -4.01
N GLN A 37 18.87 -3.21 -5.13
CA GLN A 37 19.69 -2.41 -6.03
C GLN A 37 18.92 -1.21 -6.61
N GLU A 38 17.68 -1.43 -7.06
CA GLU A 38 16.85 -0.35 -7.60
C GLU A 38 16.44 0.66 -6.52
N LEU A 39 16.15 0.21 -5.30
CA LEU A 39 15.86 1.10 -4.16
C LEU A 39 17.05 1.96 -3.72
N GLN A 40 18.27 1.44 -3.85
CA GLN A 40 19.51 2.16 -3.54
C GLN A 40 19.94 3.13 -4.63
N THR A 41 19.66 2.79 -5.89
CA THR A 41 20.13 3.58 -7.05
C THR A 41 19.14 4.68 -7.43
N ASN A 42 17.84 4.43 -7.28
CA ASN A 42 16.81 5.40 -7.66
C ASN A 42 16.45 6.30 -6.48
N SER A 43 16.22 7.59 -6.76
CA SER A 43 15.61 8.50 -5.79
C SER A 43 14.10 8.30 -5.78
N TRP A 44 13.52 7.98 -4.63
CA TRP A 44 12.08 7.78 -4.44
C TRP A 44 11.61 8.37 -3.11
N ASP A 45 10.35 8.80 -3.06
CA ASP A 45 9.68 9.30 -1.86
C ASP A 45 8.56 8.34 -1.42
N PHE A 46 7.89 7.72 -2.40
CA PHE A 46 7.01 6.58 -2.21
C PHE A 46 7.48 5.40 -3.07
N VAL A 47 7.37 4.19 -2.54
CA VAL A 47 7.47 2.95 -3.33
C VAL A 47 6.32 2.04 -2.96
N TYR A 48 5.46 1.69 -3.92
CA TYR A 48 4.39 0.72 -3.70
C TYR A 48 4.83 -0.65 -4.19
N PHE A 49 4.79 -1.64 -3.29
CA PHE A 49 5.21 -3.01 -3.58
C PHE A 49 4.00 -3.96 -3.73
N GLY A 50 2.89 -3.64 -3.07
CA GLY A 50 1.63 -4.35 -3.21
C GLY A 50 0.54 -3.40 -3.68
N HIS A 51 0.13 -3.54 -4.94
CA HIS A 51 -0.90 -2.74 -5.61
C HIS A 51 -1.45 -3.52 -6.81
N ASN A 52 -2.51 -2.98 -7.43
CA ASN A 52 -3.11 -3.54 -8.66
C ASN A 52 -2.85 -2.72 -9.93
N VAL A 53 -1.87 -1.80 -9.91
CA VAL A 53 -1.42 -1.07 -11.10
C VAL A 53 -0.82 -2.03 -12.14
N PRO A 54 -1.29 -2.03 -13.39
CA PRO A 54 -0.67 -2.77 -14.48
C PRO A 54 0.63 -2.09 -14.93
N ALA A 55 1.64 -2.89 -15.25
CA ALA A 55 2.92 -2.40 -15.72
C ALA A 55 3.28 -3.03 -17.07
N ASN A 56 3.86 -2.21 -17.96
CA ASN A 56 4.46 -2.66 -19.21
C ASN A 56 5.89 -2.09 -19.29
N THR A 57 6.78 -2.62 -18.46
CA THR A 57 8.17 -2.19 -18.34
C THR A 57 9.08 -3.37 -18.02
N ASN A 58 10.36 -3.24 -18.34
CA ASN A 58 11.39 -4.23 -18.02
C ASN A 58 12.05 -3.97 -16.65
N SER A 59 11.89 -2.78 -16.08
CA SER A 59 12.41 -2.46 -14.73
C SER A 59 11.51 -3.04 -13.66
N LEU A 60 12.07 -3.41 -12.49
CA LEU A 60 11.26 -3.89 -11.38
C LEU A 60 10.47 -2.74 -10.74
N LEU A 61 11.06 -1.56 -10.62
CA LEU A 61 10.43 -0.34 -10.17
C LEU A 61 10.33 0.66 -11.33
N HIS A 62 9.21 1.36 -11.42
CA HIS A 62 9.01 2.42 -12.41
C HIS A 62 8.19 3.57 -11.84
N THR A 63 8.40 4.76 -12.40
CA THR A 63 7.68 5.96 -12.00
C THR A 63 6.18 5.83 -12.28
N TYR A 64 5.37 6.32 -11.36
CA TYR A 64 3.92 6.32 -11.49
C TYR A 64 3.30 7.62 -10.98
N GLY A 65 2.45 8.25 -11.80
CA GLY A 65 1.80 9.53 -11.49
C GLY A 65 0.31 9.42 -11.12
N GLU A 66 -0.33 8.30 -11.47
CA GLU A 66 -1.78 8.14 -11.32
C GLU A 66 -2.17 7.72 -9.88
N PRO A 67 -3.47 7.87 -9.51
CA PRO A 67 -3.99 7.35 -8.25
C PRO A 67 -3.72 5.85 -8.09
N ILE A 68 -3.37 5.45 -6.86
CA ILE A 68 -3.18 4.03 -6.50
C ILE A 68 -4.23 3.66 -5.46
N ILE A 69 -4.93 2.56 -5.71
CA ILE A 69 -5.89 1.95 -4.79
C ILE A 69 -5.20 0.72 -4.16
N GLN A 70 -5.41 0.49 -2.85
CA GLN A 70 -4.80 -0.57 -2.03
C GLN A 70 -3.32 -0.36 -1.73
N ALA A 71 -3.04 0.46 -0.72
CA ALA A 71 -1.69 0.76 -0.23
C ALA A 71 -1.25 -0.20 0.91
N HIS A 72 -1.53 -1.50 0.77
CA HIS A 72 -1.30 -2.49 1.85
C HIS A 72 0.18 -2.84 2.08
N PHE A 73 1.06 -2.52 1.12
CA PHE A 73 2.51 -2.75 1.23
C PHE A 73 3.28 -1.66 0.46
N LEU A 74 3.84 -0.69 1.19
CA LEU A 74 4.62 0.41 0.63
C LEU A 74 5.77 0.86 1.53
N ALA A 75 6.72 1.59 0.95
CA ALA A 75 7.71 2.37 1.68
C ALA A 75 7.51 3.87 1.48
N ILE A 76 7.86 4.65 2.50
CA ILE A 76 7.83 6.12 2.50
C ILE A 76 9.18 6.65 2.98
N HIS A 77 9.74 7.59 2.25
CA HIS A 77 11.00 8.24 2.59
C HIS A 77 10.76 9.45 3.51
N SER A 78 11.65 9.63 4.47
CA SER A 78 11.67 10.77 5.41
C SER A 78 11.60 12.16 4.77
N ARG A 79 12.09 12.33 3.53
CA ARG A 79 12.07 13.60 2.79
C ARG A 79 10.67 14.22 2.68
N ILE A 80 9.64 13.40 2.77
CA ILE A 80 8.25 13.84 2.65
C ILE A 80 7.46 13.70 3.96
N PHE A 81 8.08 13.29 5.07
CA PHE A 81 7.35 13.07 6.33
C PHE A 81 6.64 14.34 6.80
N ASP A 82 7.31 15.49 6.79
CA ASP A 82 6.71 16.75 7.25
C ASP A 82 5.50 17.11 6.40
N GLN A 83 5.70 17.22 5.07
CA GLN A 83 4.63 17.54 4.13
C GLN A 83 3.47 16.54 4.20
N LEU A 84 3.76 15.25 4.35
CA LEU A 84 2.75 14.21 4.40
C LEU A 84 1.97 14.23 5.72
N ILE A 85 2.65 14.39 6.86
CA ILE A 85 2.00 14.49 8.17
C ILE A 85 1.10 15.72 8.20
N ASP A 86 1.62 16.89 7.82
CA ASP A 86 0.87 18.15 7.80
C ASP A 86 -0.37 18.04 6.89
N PHE A 87 -0.20 17.41 5.72
CA PHE A 87 -1.30 17.16 4.79
C PHE A 87 -2.37 16.24 5.40
N LEU A 88 -1.97 15.13 6.03
CA LEU A 88 -2.89 14.19 6.64
C LEU A 88 -3.66 14.81 7.83
N GLU A 89 -3.01 15.65 8.63
CA GLU A 89 -3.67 16.40 9.71
C GLU A 89 -4.68 17.38 9.14
N THR A 90 -4.27 18.17 8.14
CA THR A 90 -5.15 19.13 7.46
C THR A 90 -6.38 18.45 6.84
N LEU A 91 -6.23 17.24 6.28
CA LEU A 91 -7.36 16.49 5.73
C LEU A 91 -8.43 16.19 6.78
N LEU A 92 -8.05 15.92 8.03
CA LEU A 92 -8.99 15.58 9.11
C LEU A 92 -9.79 16.80 9.59
N GLU A 93 -9.24 18.00 9.43
CA GLU A 93 -9.89 19.26 9.83
C GLU A 93 -10.88 19.78 8.78
N ARG A 94 -10.77 19.33 7.52
CA ARG A 94 -11.63 19.77 6.43
C ARG A 94 -13.01 19.09 6.48
N PRO A 95 -14.05 19.72 5.92
CA PRO A 95 -15.34 19.04 5.75
C PRO A 95 -15.22 17.87 4.75
N GLY A 96 -16.07 16.85 4.91
CA GLY A 96 -16.19 15.77 3.94
C GLY A 96 -16.54 16.31 2.54
N GLY A 97 -15.88 15.80 1.50
CA GLY A 97 -16.07 16.23 0.12
C GLY A 97 -15.37 17.55 -0.25
N HIS A 98 -14.49 18.07 0.61
CA HIS A 98 -13.70 19.27 0.29
C HIS A 98 -12.89 19.10 -1.01
N PRO A 99 -12.83 20.11 -1.90
CA PRO A 99 -12.21 19.99 -3.23
C PRO A 99 -10.71 19.64 -3.18
N ASN A 100 -10.00 20.11 -2.15
CA ASN A 100 -8.58 19.77 -1.94
C ASN A 100 -8.38 18.44 -1.18
N GLY A 101 -9.44 17.65 -1.04
CA GLY A 101 -9.52 16.48 -0.18
C GLY A 101 -9.99 16.85 1.23
N GLY A 102 -10.87 16.02 1.80
CA GLY A 102 -11.28 16.03 3.20
C GLY A 102 -11.10 14.63 3.83
N PRO A 103 -11.74 14.31 4.96
CA PRO A 103 -11.62 13.00 5.60
C PRO A 103 -11.95 11.87 4.63
N MET A 104 -11.01 10.96 4.42
CA MET A 104 -11.10 9.88 3.42
C MET A 104 -10.23 8.68 3.82
N HIS A 105 -10.36 7.57 3.09
CA HIS A 105 -9.49 6.41 3.26
C HIS A 105 -8.03 6.75 2.94
N VAL A 106 -7.08 6.06 3.59
CA VAL A 106 -5.64 6.37 3.47
C VAL A 106 -5.12 6.30 2.04
N ASP A 107 -5.57 5.34 1.24
CA ASP A 107 -5.24 5.22 -0.19
C ASP A 107 -5.62 6.49 -0.97
N GLY A 108 -6.81 7.03 -0.70
CA GLY A 108 -7.30 8.26 -1.28
C GLY A 108 -6.46 9.46 -0.81
N ALA A 109 -6.10 9.49 0.46
CA ALA A 109 -5.26 10.54 1.02
C ALA A 109 -3.87 10.56 0.37
N TYR A 110 -3.18 9.42 0.25
CA TYR A 110 -1.88 9.34 -0.42
C TYR A 110 -1.96 9.70 -1.90
N SER A 111 -3.00 9.23 -2.61
CA SER A 111 -3.21 9.60 -4.02
C SER A 111 -3.44 11.10 -4.18
N THR A 112 -4.26 11.70 -3.31
CA THR A 112 -4.53 13.15 -3.31
C THR A 112 -3.26 13.95 -3.01
N PHE A 113 -2.48 13.53 -2.00
CA PHE A 113 -1.19 14.15 -1.66
C PHE A 113 -0.24 14.17 -2.86
N ARG A 114 -0.08 13.03 -3.54
CA ARG A 114 0.79 12.90 -4.71
C ARG A 114 0.30 13.74 -5.90
N GLN A 115 -1.00 13.79 -6.15
CA GLN A 115 -1.57 14.63 -7.21
C GLN A 115 -1.33 16.12 -6.97
N GLN A 116 -1.45 16.57 -5.73
CA GLN A 116 -1.19 17.96 -5.33
C GLN A 116 0.31 18.29 -5.28
N ASN A 117 1.18 17.27 -5.27
CA ASN A 117 2.62 17.40 -5.18
C ASN A 117 3.30 16.54 -6.27
N PRO A 118 3.22 16.92 -7.56
CA PRO A 118 3.75 16.12 -8.67
C PRO A 118 5.28 15.95 -8.65
N GLN A 119 6.00 16.74 -7.83
CA GLN A 119 7.42 16.59 -7.57
C GLN A 119 7.77 15.35 -6.71
N ILE A 120 6.78 14.77 -6.01
CA ILE A 120 6.98 13.60 -5.15
C ILE A 120 7.24 12.37 -6.02
N LYS A 121 8.45 11.83 -5.90
CA LYS A 121 8.91 10.72 -6.72
C LYS A 121 8.25 9.43 -6.24
N THR A 122 7.29 8.95 -7.00
CA THR A 122 6.60 7.71 -6.69
C THR A 122 7.02 6.61 -7.65
N LEU A 123 7.50 5.51 -7.09
CA LEU A 123 7.75 4.28 -7.81
C LEU A 123 6.71 3.21 -7.46
N VAL A 124 6.46 2.32 -8.41
CA VAL A 124 5.59 1.16 -8.21
C VAL A 124 6.27 -0.08 -8.79
N ALA A 125 6.03 -1.24 -8.16
CA ALA A 125 6.57 -2.50 -8.64
C ALA A 125 5.88 -2.94 -9.94
N SER A 126 6.64 -3.38 -10.94
CA SER A 126 6.08 -3.85 -12.22
C SER A 126 5.38 -5.20 -12.11
N ILE A 127 5.69 -5.95 -11.04
CA ILE A 127 5.04 -7.21 -10.69
C ILE A 127 4.58 -7.14 -9.22
N PRO A 128 3.46 -7.79 -8.85
CA PRO A 128 3.02 -7.80 -7.46
C PRO A 128 4.07 -8.48 -6.56
N LEU A 129 4.63 -7.73 -5.60
CA LEU A 129 5.58 -8.23 -4.59
C LEU A 129 4.88 -8.58 -3.27
N GLY A 130 3.70 -8.03 -3.07
CA GLY A 130 2.77 -8.47 -2.03
C GLY A 130 1.33 -8.19 -2.42
N PHE A 131 0.41 -8.83 -1.72
CA PHE A 131 -1.02 -8.65 -1.94
C PHE A 131 -1.78 -8.62 -0.62
N GLN A 132 -2.97 -8.04 -0.66
CA GLN A 132 -3.89 -8.09 0.46
C GLN A 132 -4.51 -9.49 0.56
N ARG A 133 -4.15 -10.24 1.61
CA ARG A 133 -4.69 -11.58 1.85
C ARG A 133 -6.20 -11.50 1.91
N ALA A 134 -6.88 -12.43 1.24
CA ALA A 134 -8.32 -12.56 1.38
C ALA A 134 -8.64 -13.06 2.80
N SER A 135 -8.77 -12.14 3.75
CA SER A 135 -9.08 -12.40 5.15
C SER A 135 -10.48 -11.86 5.48
N ARG A 136 -11.02 -12.24 6.64
CA ARG A 136 -12.30 -11.70 7.09
C ARG A 136 -12.05 -10.30 7.63
N SER A 137 -12.55 -9.27 6.94
CA SER A 137 -12.44 -7.90 7.44
C SER A 137 -13.11 -7.78 8.81
N SER A 138 -12.41 -7.17 9.76
CA SER A 138 -12.93 -6.86 11.10
C SER A 138 -13.75 -5.57 11.12
N ILE A 139 -13.64 -4.74 10.08
CA ILE A 139 -14.18 -3.37 10.00
C ILE A 139 -15.35 -3.27 9.01
N ALA A 140 -15.42 -4.16 8.01
CA ALA A 140 -16.54 -4.22 7.08
C ALA A 140 -17.78 -4.92 7.68
N PRO A 141 -19.01 -4.47 7.35
CA PRO A 141 -20.23 -5.16 7.77
C PRO A 141 -20.23 -6.60 7.24
N ARG A 142 -20.68 -7.54 8.09
CA ARG A 142 -20.74 -8.97 7.76
C ARG A 142 -21.53 -9.18 6.48
N GLN A 143 -20.94 -9.88 5.51
CA GLN A 143 -21.68 -10.24 4.32
C GLN A 143 -22.65 -11.38 4.65
N TRP A 144 -23.75 -11.48 3.91
CA TRP A 144 -24.84 -12.41 4.20
C TRP A 144 -24.38 -13.88 4.32
N PHE A 145 -23.32 -14.27 3.62
CA PHE A 145 -22.75 -15.62 3.68
C PHE A 145 -21.90 -15.88 4.93
N ASP A 146 -21.51 -14.86 5.69
CA ASP A 146 -20.82 -15.01 6.98
C ASP A 146 -21.78 -15.40 8.12
N TYR A 147 -23.11 -15.35 7.89
CA TYR A 147 -24.14 -15.73 8.87
C TYR A 147 -24.47 -17.23 8.86
N TRP A 148 -24.04 -17.99 7.85
CA TRP A 148 -24.36 -19.41 7.72
C TRP A 148 -23.13 -20.30 7.98
N PRO A 149 -23.11 -21.12 9.06
CA PRO A 149 -21.92 -21.88 9.48
C PRO A 149 -21.32 -22.80 8.40
N ALA A 150 -22.18 -23.42 7.58
CA ALA A 150 -21.75 -24.27 6.46
C ALA A 150 -21.15 -23.47 5.28
N ALA A 151 -21.61 -22.25 5.03
CA ALA A 151 -21.05 -21.38 4.00
C ALA A 151 -19.67 -20.83 4.42
N THR A 152 -19.46 -20.61 5.73
CA THR A 152 -18.18 -20.10 6.26
C THR A 152 -17.01 -21.03 5.97
N ASN A 153 -17.21 -22.35 6.02
CA ASN A 153 -16.18 -23.34 5.70
C ASN A 153 -15.81 -23.34 4.21
N ILE A 154 -16.81 -23.25 3.33
CA ILE A 154 -16.60 -23.17 1.87
C ILE A 154 -15.90 -21.86 1.50
N VAL A 155 -16.34 -20.74 2.07
CA VAL A 155 -15.73 -19.43 1.85
C VAL A 155 -14.28 -19.40 2.37
N ASN A 156 -14.00 -20.00 3.52
CA ASN A 156 -12.63 -20.10 4.04
C ASN A 156 -11.74 -21.00 3.17
N LEU A 157 -12.29 -22.08 2.61
CA LEU A 157 -11.59 -22.92 1.64
C LEU A 157 -11.29 -22.14 0.35
N ALA A 158 -12.27 -21.39 -0.16
CA ALA A 158 -12.11 -20.54 -1.34
C ALA A 158 -11.10 -19.41 -1.11
N ARG A 159 -11.10 -18.77 0.07
CA ARG A 159 -10.08 -17.79 0.48
C ARG A 159 -8.68 -18.42 0.52
N LYS A 160 -8.53 -19.62 1.10
CA LYS A 160 -7.27 -20.37 1.09
C LYS A 160 -6.82 -20.71 -0.33
N ALA A 161 -7.72 -21.19 -1.18
CA ALA A 161 -7.44 -21.51 -2.56
C ALA A 161 -7.02 -20.26 -3.37
N LYS A 162 -7.70 -19.12 -3.18
CA LYS A 162 -7.34 -17.83 -3.78
C LYS A 162 -5.94 -17.39 -3.34
N ASN A 163 -5.62 -17.49 -2.06
CA ASN A 163 -4.29 -17.16 -1.54
C ASN A 163 -3.23 -18.10 -2.17
N ILE A 164 -3.47 -19.41 -2.22
CA ILE A 164 -2.57 -20.38 -2.87
C ILE A 164 -2.38 -20.07 -4.37
N TYR A 165 -3.47 -19.72 -5.07
CA TYR A 165 -3.43 -19.35 -6.49
C TYR A 165 -2.54 -18.13 -6.75
N HIS A 166 -2.53 -17.15 -5.84
CA HIS A 166 -1.62 -16.01 -5.88
C HIS A 166 -0.17 -16.32 -5.44
N LYS A 167 0.18 -17.61 -5.27
CA LYS A 167 1.53 -18.08 -4.92
C LYS A 167 2.12 -17.37 -3.68
N VAL A 168 1.35 -17.32 -2.58
CA VAL A 168 1.87 -16.83 -1.28
C VAL A 168 3.16 -17.59 -0.96
N ALA A 169 4.26 -16.87 -0.73
CA ALA A 169 5.41 -17.44 -0.05
C ALA A 169 5.07 -17.43 1.44
N VAL A 170 5.19 -18.60 2.08
CA VAL A 170 4.95 -18.82 3.52
C VAL A 170 5.60 -17.73 4.35
#